data_AF-T5AKI9-F1
#
_entry.id   AF-T5AKI9-F1
#
_cell.length_a   1.000
_cell.length_b   1.000
_cell.length_c   1.000
_cell.angle_alpha   90.00
_cell.angle_beta   90.00
_cell.angle_gamma   90.00
#
_symmetry.space_group_name_H-M   'P 1'
#
loop_
_entity.id
_entity.type
_entity.pdbx_description
1 polymer ?
#
loop_
_entity_poly.entity_id
_entity_poly.type
_entity_poly.pdbx_seq_one_letter_code
_entity_poly.pdbx_strand_id
1 'polypeptide(L)'
;MGSWDTDSFFTLHDYNADSVWQIDEIQRTYGLMDPSNKALTEERKSQITHELMALLDGDGDGTVSRAEWSAFISQGHTLPDMGTGPGHHGDDEYEYEIHHWEKYHDENTKLEDLTHPEDIEHFKMHEEQEKAQERQEAMDKRPIIEENIPSKFRRRS
;
A
#
# COMPACT_ATOMS: atom_id res chain seq x y z
N MET A 1 27.28 -0.62 7.80
CA MET A 1 26.00 0.06 7.57
C MET A 1 25.70 -0.08 6.10
N GLY A 2 24.78 -0.99 5.74
CA GLY A 2 24.42 -1.23 4.35
C GLY A 2 23.72 0.01 3.83
N SER A 3 24.38 0.73 2.93
CA SER A 3 23.79 1.85 2.22
C SER A 3 22.64 1.29 1.40
N TRP A 4 21.41 1.49 1.86
CA TRP A 4 20.26 1.42 0.97
C TRP A 4 20.52 2.46 -0.12
N ASP A 5 20.55 2.01 -1.37
CA ASP A 5 20.72 2.89 -2.50
C ASP A 5 19.47 3.78 -2.60
N THR A 6 19.66 5.10 -2.59
CA THR A 6 18.56 6.08 -2.59
C THR A 6 17.64 5.90 -3.77
N ASP A 7 18.20 5.47 -4.91
CA ASP A 7 17.46 5.16 -6.11
C ASP A 7 16.60 3.91 -5.97
N SER A 8 17.08 2.90 -5.24
CA SER A 8 16.32 1.71 -4.90
C SER A 8 15.16 2.03 -3.97
N PHE A 9 15.33 2.90 -2.98
CA PHE A 9 14.23 3.36 -2.11
C PHE A 9 13.15 4.09 -2.91
N PHE A 10 13.55 5.01 -3.79
CA PHE A 10 12.61 5.71 -4.68
C PHE A 10 11.79 4.71 -5.51
N THR A 11 12.48 3.79 -6.17
CA THR A 11 11.87 2.81 -7.06
C THR A 11 10.94 1.85 -6.34
N LEU A 12 11.25 1.48 -5.09
CA LEU A 12 10.41 0.57 -4.31
C LEU A 12 9.06 1.19 -3.92
N HIS A 13 9.00 2.51 -3.75
CA HIS A 13 7.79 3.23 -3.32
C HIS A 13 7.09 3.99 -4.46
N ASP A 14 7.61 3.87 -5.68
CA ASP A 14 6.91 4.18 -6.94
C ASP A 14 6.11 2.93 -7.32
N TYR A 15 4.94 2.78 -6.71
CA TYR A 15 4.13 1.57 -6.74
C TYR A 15 3.51 1.32 -8.12
N ASN A 16 3.25 2.38 -8.87
CA ASN A 16 2.68 2.28 -10.22
C ASN A 16 3.76 2.28 -11.33
N ALA A 17 5.03 2.50 -10.97
CA ALA A 17 6.21 2.54 -11.83
C ALA A 17 6.18 3.66 -12.89
N ASP A 18 5.61 4.82 -12.58
CA ASP A 18 5.52 5.99 -13.46
C ASP A 18 6.65 7.02 -13.26
N SER A 19 7.63 6.70 -12.40
CA SER A 19 8.83 7.49 -12.10
C SER A 19 8.60 8.79 -11.32
N VAL A 20 7.44 8.96 -10.72
CA VAL A 20 7.17 9.99 -9.71
C VAL A 20 6.53 9.34 -8.48
N TRP A 21 6.55 10.01 -7.33
CA TRP A 21 5.64 9.66 -6.24
C TRP A 21 4.43 10.57 -6.27
N GLN A 22 3.27 9.95 -6.38
CA GLN A 22 1.98 10.59 -6.26
C GLN A 22 1.56 10.72 -4.79
N ILE A 23 0.56 11.55 -4.51
CA ILE A 23 0.05 11.76 -3.16
C ILE A 23 -0.37 10.45 -2.49
N ASP A 24 -1.05 9.56 -3.21
CA ASP A 24 -1.50 8.27 -2.70
C ASP A 24 -0.34 7.32 -2.40
N GLU A 25 0.76 7.40 -3.15
CA GLU A 25 1.97 6.61 -2.90
C GLU A 25 2.72 7.11 -1.65
N ILE A 26 2.72 8.42 -1.40
CA ILE A 26 3.23 9.01 -0.16
C ILE A 26 2.35 8.58 1.01
N GLN A 27 1.02 8.65 0.86
CA GLN A 27 0.08 8.20 1.88
C GLN A 27 0.25 6.71 2.19
N ARG A 28 0.44 5.87 1.16
CA ARG A 28 0.72 4.45 1.30
C ARG A 28 2.03 4.22 2.03
N THR A 29 3.12 4.85 1.60
CA THR A 29 4.44 4.76 2.25
C THR A 29 4.37 5.09 3.76
N TYR A 30 3.53 6.04 4.15
CA TYR A 30 3.30 6.41 5.56
C TYR A 30 2.19 5.60 6.27
N GLY A 31 1.63 4.57 5.63
CA GLY A 31 0.58 3.71 6.19
C GLY A 31 -0.75 4.42 6.43
N LEU A 32 -1.01 5.58 5.81
CA LEU A 32 -2.22 6.39 6.08
C LEU A 32 -3.51 5.74 5.57
N MET A 33 -3.38 4.80 4.64
CA MET A 33 -4.48 4.02 4.06
C MET A 33 -4.63 2.66 4.77
N ASP A 34 -3.71 2.30 5.66
CA ASP A 34 -3.68 1.00 6.32
C ASP A 34 -4.76 0.87 7.42
N PRO A 35 -5.40 -0.30 7.59
CA PRO A 35 -6.39 -0.53 8.64
C PRO A 35 -5.90 -0.26 10.07
N SER A 36 -4.59 -0.39 10.37
CA SER A 36 -4.00 -0.05 11.67
C SER A 36 -4.14 1.45 11.98
N ASN A 37 -4.16 2.29 10.95
CA ASN A 37 -4.33 3.75 11.04
C ASN A 37 -5.77 4.21 10.87
N LYS A 38 -6.77 3.31 10.92
CA LYS A 38 -8.21 3.65 10.82
C LYS A 38 -8.70 4.67 11.85
N ALA A 39 -7.99 4.83 12.97
CA ALA A 39 -8.31 5.79 14.01
C ALA A 39 -7.84 7.22 13.70
N LEU A 40 -6.93 7.40 12.73
CA LEU A 40 -6.52 8.73 12.26
C LEU A 40 -7.67 9.41 11.53
N THR A 41 -7.94 10.66 11.88
CA THR A 41 -8.94 11.46 11.17
C THR A 41 -8.45 11.84 9.78
N GLU A 42 -9.36 12.08 8.86
CA GLU A 42 -9.03 12.53 7.50
C GLU A 42 -8.29 13.87 7.52
N GLU A 43 -8.60 14.76 8.45
CA GLU A 43 -7.85 16.01 8.64
C GLU A 43 -6.39 15.74 9.02
N ARG A 44 -6.12 14.74 9.88
CA ARG A 44 -4.75 14.40 10.27
C ARG A 44 -4.00 13.77 9.09
N LYS A 45 -4.63 12.88 8.32
CA LYS A 45 -4.03 12.30 7.11
C LYS A 45 -3.70 13.38 6.08
N SER A 46 -4.61 14.32 5.86
CA SER A 46 -4.39 15.47 4.97
C SER A 46 -3.27 16.38 5.46
N GLN A 47 -3.20 16.65 6.77
CA GLN A 47 -2.12 17.44 7.36
C GLN A 47 -0.76 16.76 7.12
N ILE A 48 -0.64 15.46 7.41
CA ILE A 48 0.59 14.70 7.20
C ILE A 48 1.01 14.75 5.73
N THR A 49 0.07 14.48 4.81
CA THR A 49 0.31 14.53 3.37
C THR A 49 0.85 15.90 2.94
N HIS A 50 0.22 16.98 3.41
CA HIS A 50 0.63 18.33 3.07
C HIS A 50 2.02 18.70 3.62
N GLU A 51 2.33 18.27 4.85
CA GLU A 51 3.66 18.47 5.46
C GLU A 51 4.75 17.73 4.68
N LEU A 52 4.47 16.53 4.18
CA LEU A 52 5.40 15.74 3.37
C LEU A 52 5.59 16.32 1.97
N MET A 53 4.51 16.72 1.30
CA MET A 53 4.60 17.38 -0.01
C MET A 53 5.39 18.68 0.09
N ALA A 54 5.14 19.51 1.11
CA ALA A 54 5.89 20.76 1.33
C ALA A 54 7.40 20.54 1.57
N LEU A 55 7.79 19.32 1.96
CA LEU A 55 9.18 18.93 2.19
C LEU A 55 9.85 18.37 0.93
N LEU A 56 9.09 17.66 0.10
CA LEU A 56 9.61 16.82 -0.99
C LEU A 56 9.36 17.40 -2.38
N ASP A 57 8.18 17.98 -2.62
CA ASP A 57 7.77 18.60 -3.89
C ASP A 57 8.32 20.03 -3.96
N GLY A 58 9.50 20.15 -4.56
CA GLY A 58 10.29 21.38 -4.58
C GLY A 58 9.86 22.34 -5.68
N ASP A 59 9.29 21.84 -6.77
CA ASP A 59 8.78 22.66 -7.87
C ASP A 59 7.26 22.94 -7.81
N GLY A 60 6.54 22.24 -6.94
CA GLY A 60 5.13 22.45 -6.66
C GLY A 60 4.20 21.87 -7.72
N ASP A 61 4.64 20.86 -8.48
CA ASP A 61 3.85 20.23 -9.53
C ASP A 61 2.83 19.20 -9.00
N GLY A 62 2.87 18.92 -7.69
CA GLY A 62 1.97 18.00 -7.00
C GLY A 62 2.45 16.55 -7.02
N THR A 63 3.67 16.28 -7.47
CA THR A 63 4.33 14.97 -7.41
C THR A 63 5.75 15.11 -6.86
N VAL A 64 6.40 14.00 -6.53
CA VAL A 64 7.82 14.01 -6.14
C VAL A 64 8.62 13.24 -7.17
N SER A 65 9.44 13.94 -7.91
CA SER A 65 10.35 13.34 -8.88
C SER A 65 11.57 12.69 -8.22
N ARG A 66 12.23 11.78 -8.94
CA ARG A 66 13.51 11.19 -8.52
C ARG A 66 14.58 12.26 -8.25
N ALA A 67 14.56 13.36 -9.01
CA ALA A 67 15.50 14.46 -8.85
C ALA A 67 15.30 15.18 -7.51
N GLU A 68 14.05 15.43 -7.13
CA GLU A 68 13.70 16.07 -5.86
C GLU A 68 14.02 15.17 -4.67
N TRP A 69 13.68 13.88 -4.76
CA TRP A 69 14.08 12.88 -3.76
C TRP A 69 15.59 12.82 -3.57
N SER A 70 16.36 12.77 -4.67
CA SER A 70 17.82 12.76 -4.62
C SER A 70 18.36 14.05 -3.99
N ALA A 71 17.79 15.20 -4.37
CA ALA A 71 18.16 16.49 -3.79
C ALA A 71 17.89 16.55 -2.28
N PHE A 72 16.73 16.05 -1.83
CA PHE A 72 16.34 15.97 -0.43
C PHE A 72 17.34 15.13 0.40
N ILE A 73 17.68 13.92 -0.06
CA ILE A 73 18.64 13.05 0.64
C ILE A 73 20.07 13.62 0.58
N SER A 74 20.47 14.22 -0.55
CA SER A 74 21.82 14.81 -0.69
C SER A 74 22.08 15.96 0.29
N GLN A 75 21.02 16.62 0.77
CA GLN A 75 21.08 17.65 1.81
C GLN A 75 21.22 17.05 3.23
N GLY A 76 21.24 15.72 3.35
CA GLY A 76 21.33 15.01 4.63
C GLY A 76 20.00 14.95 5.38
N HIS A 77 18.89 15.24 4.71
CA HIS A 77 17.57 15.07 5.29
C HIS A 77 17.15 13.60 5.32
N THR A 78 16.21 13.30 6.20
CA THR A 78 15.54 12.00 6.30
C THR A 78 14.04 12.22 6.34
N LEU A 79 13.28 11.26 5.85
CA LEU A 79 11.82 11.28 5.99
C LEU A 79 11.44 11.41 7.48
N PRO A 80 10.56 12.35 7.86
CA PRO A 80 10.17 12.54 9.25
C PRO A 80 9.27 11.40 9.73
N ASP A 81 9.39 11.01 11.01
CA ASP A 81 8.41 10.14 11.66
C ASP A 81 7.15 10.95 12.00
N MET A 82 6.02 10.53 11.47
CA MET A 82 4.73 11.21 11.62
C MET A 82 3.85 10.56 12.70
N GLY A 83 4.36 9.54 13.39
CA GLY A 83 3.65 8.77 14.41
C GLY A 83 2.59 7.84 13.83
N THR A 84 2.77 7.42 12.57
CA THR A 84 1.81 6.57 11.82
C THR A 84 2.23 5.09 11.82
N GLY A 85 3.30 4.77 12.53
CA GLY A 85 3.89 3.43 12.52
C GLY A 85 4.95 3.27 11.43
N PRO A 86 5.40 2.03 11.19
CA PRO A 86 6.49 1.72 10.24
C PRO A 86 6.19 2.12 8.79
N GLY A 87 4.92 2.28 8.41
CA GLY A 87 4.52 2.55 7.03
C GLY A 87 4.17 1.27 6.26
N HIS A 88 4.06 1.37 4.93
CA HIS A 88 3.79 0.22 4.04
C HIS A 88 5.12 -0.21 3.40
N HIS A 89 5.61 -1.41 3.71
CA HIS A 89 6.89 -1.99 3.26
C HIS A 89 6.77 -3.05 2.15
N GLY A 90 5.56 -3.48 1.74
CA GLY A 90 5.39 -4.57 0.78
C GLY A 90 4.00 -4.68 0.15
N ASP A 91 3.53 -5.89 -0.10
CA ASP A 91 2.11 -6.19 -0.33
C ASP A 91 1.42 -6.53 1.01
N ASP A 92 0.09 -6.65 1.01
CA ASP A 92 -0.71 -6.90 2.21
C ASP A 92 -0.23 -8.14 2.99
N GLU A 93 0.31 -9.16 2.30
CA GLU A 93 0.80 -10.40 2.91
C GLU A 93 2.16 -10.20 3.58
N TYR A 94 3.10 -9.53 2.92
CA TYR A 94 4.42 -9.21 3.48
C TYR A 94 4.31 -8.31 4.73
N GLU A 95 3.40 -7.35 4.71
CA GLU A 95 3.19 -6.45 5.85
C GLU A 95 2.49 -7.11 7.02
N TYR A 96 1.52 -7.96 6.71
CA TYR A 96 0.91 -8.81 7.73
C TYR A 96 1.99 -9.64 8.42
N GLU A 97 2.84 -10.34 7.66
CA GLU A 97 3.91 -11.17 8.23
C GLU A 97 4.90 -10.37 9.09
N ILE A 98 5.43 -9.25 8.60
CA ILE A 98 6.44 -8.47 9.33
C ILE A 98 5.85 -7.77 10.56
N HIS A 99 4.72 -7.06 10.42
CA HIS A 99 4.15 -6.31 11.54
C HIS A 99 3.56 -7.22 12.61
N HIS A 100 2.91 -8.31 12.21
CA HIS A 100 2.38 -9.30 13.15
C HIS A 100 3.52 -9.96 13.92
N TRP A 101 4.62 -10.30 13.22
CA TRP A 101 5.81 -10.83 13.86
C TRP A 101 6.43 -9.85 14.84
N GLU A 102 6.71 -8.61 14.45
CA GLU A 102 7.31 -7.62 15.36
C GLU A 102 6.44 -7.30 16.59
N LYS A 103 5.12 -7.42 16.45
CA LYS A 103 4.16 -7.09 17.52
C LYS A 103 3.99 -8.21 18.53
N TYR A 104 3.97 -9.47 18.09
CA TYR A 104 3.63 -10.62 18.94
C TYR A 104 4.78 -11.59 19.18
N HIS A 105 5.84 -11.50 18.37
CA HIS A 105 6.88 -12.51 18.34
C HIS A 105 8.27 -11.93 18.64
N ASP A 106 9.05 -12.73 19.34
CA ASP A 106 10.41 -12.45 19.78
C ASP A 106 11.23 -13.74 19.85
N GLU A 107 12.45 -13.65 20.37
CA GLU A 107 13.36 -14.80 20.52
C GLU A 107 12.85 -15.92 21.45
N ASN A 108 11.80 -15.67 22.24
CA ASN A 108 11.22 -16.60 23.19
C ASN A 108 9.88 -17.19 22.72
N THR A 109 9.40 -16.79 21.53
CA THR A 109 8.15 -17.25 20.94
C THR A 109 8.12 -18.77 20.79
N LYS A 110 7.01 -19.38 21.20
CA LYS A 110 6.76 -20.81 21.05
C LYS A 110 5.75 -21.09 19.95
N LEU A 111 5.65 -22.36 19.58
CA LEU A 111 4.71 -22.82 18.56
C LEU A 111 3.26 -22.50 18.94
N GLU A 112 2.94 -22.56 20.24
CA GLU A 112 1.60 -22.26 20.74
C GLU A 112 1.18 -20.79 20.55
N ASP A 113 2.16 -19.89 20.43
CA ASP A 113 1.94 -18.45 20.36
C ASP A 113 1.69 -17.96 18.92
N LEU A 114 1.93 -18.80 17.90
CA LEU A 114 1.93 -18.37 16.49
C LEU A 114 0.55 -17.96 15.95
N THR A 115 -0.53 -18.28 16.65
CA THR A 115 -1.90 -18.01 16.18
C THR A 115 -2.58 -16.95 17.04
N HIS A 116 -3.00 -15.87 16.39
CA HIS A 116 -3.65 -14.72 16.96
C HIS A 116 -5.06 -14.54 16.39
N PRO A 117 -5.94 -13.81 17.11
CA PRO A 117 -7.27 -13.51 16.60
C PRO A 117 -7.28 -12.78 15.24
N GLU A 118 -6.25 -11.97 14.94
CA GLU A 118 -6.14 -11.25 13.66
C GLU A 118 -5.84 -12.17 12.46
N ASP A 119 -5.24 -13.35 12.68
CA ASP A 119 -5.02 -14.35 11.61
C ASP A 119 -6.34 -14.81 10.99
N ILE A 120 -7.40 -14.90 11.80
CA ILE A 120 -8.72 -15.32 11.33
C ILE A 120 -9.28 -14.31 10.32
N GLU A 121 -9.13 -13.01 10.57
CA GLU A 121 -9.62 -11.98 9.66
C GLU A 121 -8.75 -11.90 8.40
N HIS A 122 -7.43 -11.99 8.54
CA HIS A 122 -6.50 -12.02 7.40
C HIS A 122 -6.79 -13.22 6.48
N PHE A 123 -6.92 -14.44 7.01
CA PHE A 123 -7.26 -15.61 6.19
C PHE A 123 -8.63 -15.52 5.54
N LYS A 124 -9.62 -14.96 6.25
CA LYS A 124 -10.95 -14.76 5.68
C LYS A 124 -10.93 -13.81 4.50
N MET A 125 -10.11 -12.75 4.55
CA MET A 125 -9.91 -11.84 3.42
C MET A 125 -9.35 -12.59 2.21
N HIS A 126 -8.30 -13.40 2.39
CA HIS A 126 -7.72 -14.23 1.33
C HIS A 126 -8.75 -15.18 0.71
N GLU A 127 -9.53 -15.88 1.54
CA GLU A 127 -10.61 -16.73 1.02
C GLU A 127 -11.64 -15.96 0.19
N GLU A 128 -11.96 -14.72 0.55
CA GLU A 128 -12.91 -13.87 -0.19
C GLU A 128 -12.31 -13.39 -1.52
N GLN A 129 -11.01 -13.05 -1.53
CA GLN A 129 -10.26 -12.66 -2.71
C GLN A 129 -10.11 -13.83 -3.70
N GLU A 130 -9.74 -15.03 -3.23
CA GLU A 130 -9.69 -16.24 -4.04
C GLU A 130 -11.04 -16.55 -4.69
N LYS A 131 -12.13 -16.53 -3.90
CA LYS A 131 -13.49 -16.72 -4.42
C LYS A 131 -13.87 -15.65 -5.44
N ALA A 132 -13.40 -14.41 -5.29
CA ALA A 132 -13.64 -13.35 -6.27
C ALA A 132 -12.87 -13.59 -7.56
N GLN A 133 -11.61 -14.00 -7.47
CA GLN A 133 -10.79 -14.36 -8.62
C GLN A 133 -11.37 -15.54 -9.39
N GLU A 134 -11.79 -16.61 -8.71
CA GLU A 134 -12.44 -17.76 -9.35
C GLU A 134 -13.71 -17.35 -10.13
N ARG A 135 -14.51 -16.44 -9.56
CA ARG A 135 -15.69 -15.88 -10.24
C ARG A 135 -15.29 -15.10 -11.49
N GLN A 136 -14.23 -14.28 -11.41
CA GLN A 136 -13.73 -13.51 -12.55
C GLN A 136 -13.19 -14.43 -13.65
N GLU A 137 -12.37 -15.41 -13.32
CA GLU A 137 -11.83 -16.38 -14.29
C GLU A 137 -12.93 -17.20 -14.97
N ALA A 138 -13.99 -17.55 -14.23
CA ALA A 138 -15.15 -18.23 -14.80
C ALA A 138 -15.92 -17.33 -15.80
N MET A 139 -15.91 -16.01 -15.60
CA MET A 139 -16.50 -15.03 -16.52
C MET A 139 -15.60 -14.81 -17.74
N ASP A 140 -14.29 -14.74 -17.58
CA ASP A 140 -13.32 -14.54 -18.66
C ASP A 140 -13.28 -15.72 -19.64
N LYS A 141 -13.59 -16.93 -19.17
CA LYS A 141 -13.76 -18.12 -20.03
C LYS A 141 -15.01 -18.06 -20.91
N ARG A 142 -15.94 -17.13 -20.66
CA ARG A 142 -17.16 -16.99 -21.46
C ARG A 142 -16.87 -16.11 -22.67
N PRO A 143 -17.12 -16.58 -23.90
CA PRO A 143 -16.87 -15.79 -25.10
C PRO A 143 -17.80 -14.56 -25.19
N ILE A 144 -18.97 -14.62 -24.56
CA ILE A 144 -19.95 -13.54 -24.50
C ILE A 144 -20.63 -13.58 -23.12
N ILE A 145 -20.61 -12.46 -22.40
CA ILE A 145 -21.37 -12.28 -21.16
C ILE A 145 -22.72 -11.67 -21.54
N GLU A 146 -23.77 -12.50 -21.65
CA GLU A 146 -25.08 -12.07 -22.14
C GLU A 146 -25.72 -10.95 -21.29
N GLU A 147 -25.45 -10.91 -19.99
CA GLU A 147 -25.92 -9.83 -19.11
C GLU A 147 -25.36 -8.46 -19.54
N ASN A 148 -24.13 -8.43 -20.06
CA ASN A 148 -23.47 -7.22 -20.54
C ASN A 148 -23.92 -6.81 -21.95
N ILE A 149 -24.73 -7.61 -22.65
CA ILE A 149 -25.28 -7.23 -23.95
C ILE A 149 -26.40 -6.21 -23.73
N PRO A 150 -26.26 -4.96 -24.23
CA PRO A 150 -27.32 -3.96 -24.14
C PRO A 150 -28.63 -4.44 -24.80
N SER A 151 -29.76 -4.06 -24.23
CA SER A 151 -31.09 -4.50 -24.67
C SER A 151 -31.37 -4.33 -26.16
N LYS A 152 -30.79 -3.30 -26.79
CA LYS A 152 -30.88 -3.04 -28.24
C LYS A 152 -30.28 -4.13 -29.14
N PHE A 153 -29.39 -4.97 -28.61
CA PHE A 153 -28.72 -6.05 -29.34
C PHE A 153 -29.22 -7.46 -28.97
N ARG A 154 -30.14 -7.58 -28.00
CA ARG A 154 -30.75 -8.87 -27.65
C ARG A 154 -31.81 -9.23 -28.70
N ARG A 155 -31.76 -10.45 -29.27
CA ARG A 155 -32.84 -10.92 -30.16
C ARG A 155 -34.12 -11.08 -29.33
N ARG A 156 -35.21 -10.49 -29.79
CA ARG A 156 -36.55 -10.74 -29.22
C ARG A 156 -36.95 -12.17 -29.61
N SER A 157 -36.97 -13.06 -28.64
CA SER A 157 -37.65 -14.36 -28.72
C SER A 157 -39.16 -14.18 -28.56
#